data_AF-A0A951CRH4-F1
#
_entry.id   AF-A0A951CRH4-F1
#
_cell.length_a   1.000
_cell.length_b   1.000
_cell.length_c   1.000
_cell.angle_alpha   90.00
_cell.angle_beta   90.00
_cell.angle_gamma   90.00
#
_symmetry.space_group_name_H-M   'P 1'
#
loop_
_entity.id
_entity.type
_entity.pdbx_description
1 polymer ?
#
loop_
_entity_poly.entity_id
_entity_poly.type
_entity_poly.pdbx_seq_one_letter_code
_entity_poly.pdbx_strand_id
1 'polypeptide(L)'
;MSKTNQLTGIHGPDRRKFLSYLGAAPALGLLSSPSAFADTGPLNASERRDRAFAIRQDAAIYQRDLPATPSISNGDEEAYANRIASFTKGLPHNDLGEVDPNAYNAYLQALNSGNWADFEAIPLGGAAKLSNPQAAYCYTLEGADAAAVPAPPSPAFSSAQAAGEMVEDYWQALTRDVPFSQYGTDATIAQAVADLNKLSDFRGPKVNWQVTPDVIFRGPTPGDLAGPYLSQFLLKPVPMGAATMPQLYRTAIAGDDYWTSYADWLNGLRGRASGSNKFDSTSRYIRNGRDLALYLLVDWAGQANVMAALILNSFGAAAVAASNPYLHSATQVGSITFGAPSQVDLVTRVSNPAYRAGFYQKWLVHRRVRPEAFGGRIHNLVTGAAKYPIHSDVLNSAALKAVFSATGSYLLPQAYPVGSPLHPSYPATHAVVAGAGITVLKALFDESFIIPSPVTPSDDGLSLVPYTGGSLTVGGELNKLASNIALGRDAAGVHYRSDGVEGIKLGEAIAISILRDTATLYNEPFPGFSFTKYEGTPITISPNY
;
A
#
# COMPACT_ATOMS: atom_id res chain seq x y z
N MET A 1 -47.96 -13.69 -20.53
CA MET A 1 -47.72 -13.93 -21.97
C MET A 1 -46.51 -14.85 -22.08
N SER A 2 -46.64 -16.17 -21.86
CA SER A 2 -47.01 -17.26 -22.80
C SER A 2 -46.23 -17.30 -24.11
N LYS A 3 -45.44 -18.37 -24.25
CA LYS A 3 -45.07 -19.21 -25.43
C LYS A 3 -43.76 -19.91 -25.06
N THR A 4 -43.70 -21.11 -24.47
CA THR A 4 -44.10 -22.45 -24.95
C THR A 4 -43.62 -22.76 -26.37
N ASN A 5 -42.61 -23.64 -26.48
CA ASN A 5 -42.58 -24.69 -27.49
C ASN A 5 -41.77 -25.89 -26.96
N GLN A 6 -42.49 -26.98 -26.72
CA GLN A 6 -41.98 -28.33 -26.52
C GLN A 6 -41.61 -28.93 -27.88
N LEU A 7 -40.54 -29.74 -27.91
CA LEU A 7 -40.44 -30.89 -28.80
C LEU A 7 -39.86 -32.08 -28.01
N THR A 8 -40.75 -33.03 -27.76
CA THR A 8 -40.53 -34.47 -27.50
C THR A 8 -39.67 -35.08 -28.63
N GLY A 9 -38.81 -36.08 -28.50
CA GLY A 9 -38.55 -37.11 -27.49
C GLY A 9 -38.16 -38.38 -28.27
N ILE A 10 -37.04 -39.05 -27.98
CA ILE A 10 -36.73 -40.40 -28.50
C ILE A 10 -35.95 -41.21 -27.45
N HIS A 11 -36.66 -42.21 -26.92
CA HIS A 11 -36.30 -43.56 -26.48
C HIS A 11 -34.91 -43.88 -25.87
N GLY A 12 -34.94 -44.30 -24.61
CA GLY A 12 -33.87 -45.05 -23.95
C GLY A 12 -33.75 -46.50 -24.48
N PRO A 13 -32.58 -47.15 -24.30
CA PRO A 13 -32.31 -48.45 -24.89
C PRO A 13 -32.98 -49.59 -24.11
N ASP A 14 -33.71 -50.41 -24.86
CA ASP A 14 -34.50 -51.56 -24.43
C ASP A 14 -33.61 -52.77 -24.07
N ARG A 15 -33.74 -53.27 -22.85
CA ARG A 15 -33.09 -54.49 -22.34
C ARG A 15 -33.91 -55.71 -22.72
N ARG A 16 -33.80 -56.20 -23.96
CA ARG A 16 -34.00 -57.62 -24.37
C ARG A 16 -34.12 -57.76 -25.89
N LYS A 17 -33.00 -58.03 -26.58
CA LYS A 17 -33.00 -58.92 -27.76
C LYS A 17 -31.80 -59.85 -27.63
N PHE A 18 -32.13 -61.07 -27.28
CA PHE A 18 -31.27 -62.19 -26.95
C PHE A 18 -31.29 -63.16 -28.14
N LEU A 19 -30.09 -63.55 -28.58
CA LEU A 19 -29.76 -64.73 -29.40
C LEU A 19 -30.40 -64.92 -30.78
N SER A 20 -29.59 -64.73 -31.82
CA SER A 20 -29.30 -65.81 -32.79
C SER A 20 -28.21 -65.35 -33.75
N TYR A 21 -26.98 -65.84 -33.58
CA TYR A 21 -26.09 -66.33 -34.64
C TYR A 21 -24.82 -66.85 -33.97
N LEU A 22 -24.81 -68.16 -33.71
CA LEU A 22 -23.64 -68.94 -33.34
C LEU A 22 -22.88 -69.27 -34.63
N GLY A 23 -21.66 -68.74 -34.76
CA GLY A 23 -20.65 -69.14 -35.74
C GLY A 23 -19.29 -69.14 -35.05
N ALA A 24 -18.63 -70.29 -35.05
CA ALA A 24 -17.49 -70.69 -34.22
C ALA A 24 -16.22 -69.79 -34.23
N ALA A 25 -15.62 -69.68 -33.02
CA ALA A 25 -14.19 -69.60 -32.64
C ALA A 25 -13.38 -68.28 -32.76
N PRO A 26 -12.34 -68.04 -31.93
CA PRO A 26 -12.05 -68.48 -30.56
C PRO A 26 -12.00 -67.30 -29.55
N ALA A 27 -12.16 -67.61 -28.26
CA ALA A 27 -11.91 -66.68 -27.18
C ALA A 27 -10.39 -66.49 -26.98
N LEU A 28 -9.94 -65.23 -26.83
CA LEU A 28 -9.08 -64.74 -25.74
C LEU A 28 -8.57 -63.33 -26.05
N GLY A 29 -8.88 -62.39 -25.15
CA GLY A 29 -8.22 -61.08 -25.10
C GLY A 29 -9.09 -59.90 -25.51
N LEU A 30 -10.30 -59.76 -24.96
CA LEU A 30 -10.78 -58.39 -24.68
C LEU A 30 -9.80 -57.82 -23.64
N LEU A 31 -8.75 -57.17 -24.13
CA LEU A 31 -8.02 -56.18 -23.35
C LEU A 31 -9.07 -55.11 -23.01
N SER A 32 -9.78 -55.29 -21.89
CA SER A 32 -10.29 -54.15 -21.17
C SER A 32 -9.06 -53.30 -20.92
N SER A 33 -8.87 -52.24 -21.70
CA SER A 33 -7.94 -51.19 -21.32
C SER A 33 -8.28 -50.89 -19.86
N PRO A 34 -7.36 -51.10 -18.90
CA PRO A 34 -7.63 -50.67 -17.55
C PRO A 34 -7.91 -49.19 -17.71
N SER A 35 -9.13 -48.76 -17.38
CA SER A 35 -9.40 -47.35 -17.21
C SER A 35 -8.46 -46.95 -16.09
N ALA A 36 -7.30 -46.40 -16.44
CA ALA A 36 -6.27 -46.07 -15.46
C ALA A 36 -6.90 -45.03 -14.55
N PHE A 37 -7.27 -45.44 -13.33
CA PHE A 37 -7.81 -44.53 -12.34
C PHE A 37 -6.73 -43.48 -12.06
N ALA A 38 -6.99 -42.24 -12.48
CA ALA A 38 -6.00 -41.17 -12.60
C ALA A 38 -5.86 -40.31 -11.33
N ASP A 39 -6.10 -40.88 -10.15
CA ASP A 39 -5.85 -40.19 -8.86
C ASP A 39 -5.23 -41.17 -7.88
N THR A 40 -3.95 -40.98 -7.57
CA THR A 40 -3.17 -41.84 -6.64
C THR A 40 -3.08 -41.21 -5.24
N GLY A 41 -3.84 -40.16 -4.97
CA GLY A 41 -3.89 -39.51 -3.66
C GLY A 41 -4.56 -40.37 -2.59
N PRO A 42 -4.36 -40.05 -1.29
CA PRO A 42 -5.00 -40.78 -0.19
C PRO A 42 -6.52 -40.55 -0.10
N LEU A 43 -7.02 -39.50 -0.75
CA LEU A 43 -8.44 -39.18 -0.85
C LEU A 43 -8.91 -39.46 -2.28
N ASN A 44 -10.08 -40.07 -2.43
CA ASN A 44 -10.71 -40.14 -3.74
C ASN A 44 -11.24 -38.75 -4.17
N ALA A 45 -11.60 -38.63 -5.45
CA ALA A 45 -12.05 -37.36 -6.01
C ALA A 45 -13.25 -36.73 -5.29
N SER A 46 -14.14 -37.53 -4.68
CA SER A 46 -15.26 -36.99 -3.89
C SER A 46 -14.79 -36.47 -2.54
N GLU A 47 -14.03 -37.26 -1.80
CA GLU A 47 -13.47 -36.88 -0.49
C GLU A 47 -12.61 -35.62 -0.60
N ARG A 48 -11.82 -35.49 -1.68
CA ARG A 48 -11.01 -34.29 -1.92
C ARG A 48 -11.86 -33.04 -2.15
N ARG A 49 -12.99 -33.14 -2.87
CA ARG A 49 -13.92 -32.02 -3.07
C ARG A 49 -14.58 -31.62 -1.75
N ASP A 50 -15.04 -32.60 -0.98
CA ASP A 50 -15.71 -32.35 0.30
C ASP A 50 -14.75 -31.71 1.31
N ARG A 51 -13.49 -32.18 1.36
CA ARG A 51 -12.45 -31.57 2.20
C ARG A 51 -12.12 -30.14 1.78
N ALA A 52 -12.00 -29.88 0.48
CA ALA A 52 -11.74 -28.53 -0.03
C ALA A 52 -12.91 -27.57 0.27
N PHE A 53 -14.15 -28.05 0.21
CA PHE A 53 -15.33 -27.27 0.61
C PHE A 53 -15.29 -26.96 2.11
N ALA A 54 -15.06 -27.96 2.95
CA ALA A 54 -14.98 -27.78 4.40
C ALA A 54 -13.94 -26.74 4.81
N ILE A 55 -12.71 -26.81 4.27
CA ILE A 55 -11.65 -25.83 4.58
C ILE A 55 -12.08 -24.40 4.21
N ARG A 56 -12.69 -24.21 3.04
CA ARG A 56 -13.18 -22.90 2.60
C ARG A 56 -14.34 -22.39 3.45
N GLN A 57 -15.22 -23.29 3.86
CA GLN A 57 -16.34 -22.96 4.74
C GLN A 57 -15.86 -22.57 6.13
N ASP A 58 -14.92 -23.32 6.71
CA ASP A 58 -14.34 -23.04 8.02
C ASP A 58 -13.63 -21.69 8.03
N ALA A 59 -12.85 -21.37 6.99
CA ALA A 59 -12.24 -20.06 6.80
C ALA A 59 -13.28 -18.94 6.75
N ALA A 60 -14.32 -19.08 5.93
CA ALA A 60 -15.38 -18.08 5.82
C ALA A 60 -16.16 -17.90 7.13
N ILE A 61 -16.42 -18.99 7.87
CA ILE A 61 -17.07 -18.95 9.19
C ILE A 61 -16.18 -18.21 10.19
N TYR A 62 -14.89 -18.54 10.24
CA TYR A 62 -13.93 -17.89 11.12
C TYR A 62 -13.90 -16.38 10.89
N GLN A 63 -13.73 -15.93 9.64
CA GLN A 63 -13.66 -14.50 9.32
C GLN A 63 -14.98 -13.77 9.62
N ARG A 64 -16.13 -14.42 9.39
CA ARG A 64 -17.47 -13.87 9.70
C ARG A 64 -17.69 -13.71 11.21
N ASP A 65 -17.23 -14.67 12.00
CA ASP A 65 -17.52 -14.75 13.43
C ASP A 65 -16.52 -13.96 14.30
N LEU A 66 -15.50 -13.34 13.69
CA LEU A 66 -14.64 -12.38 14.37
C LEU A 66 -15.47 -11.21 14.94
N PRO A 67 -15.16 -10.72 16.16
CA PRO A 67 -15.88 -9.60 16.75
C PRO A 67 -15.84 -8.35 15.86
N ALA A 68 -17.01 -7.77 15.61
CA ALA A 68 -17.12 -6.53 14.84
C ALA A 68 -16.41 -5.39 15.56
N THR A 69 -15.41 -4.81 14.91
CA THR A 69 -14.71 -3.60 15.39
C THR A 69 -14.85 -2.52 14.32
N PRO A 70 -15.86 -1.63 14.42
CA PRO A 70 -16.12 -0.65 13.39
C PRO A 70 -15.01 0.41 13.34
N SER A 71 -14.63 0.84 12.14
CA SER A 71 -13.86 2.08 12.00
C SER A 71 -14.71 3.27 12.40
N ILE A 72 -14.10 4.23 13.10
CA ILE A 72 -14.74 5.47 13.53
C ILE A 72 -13.97 6.62 12.87
N SER A 73 -14.69 7.56 12.25
CA SER A 73 -14.08 8.78 11.70
C SER A 73 -13.68 9.74 12.83
N ASN A 74 -13.01 10.84 12.50
CA ASN A 74 -12.65 11.86 13.47
C ASN A 74 -13.76 12.92 13.70
N GLY A 75 -14.89 12.81 13.00
CA GLY A 75 -16.04 13.73 13.09
C GLY A 75 -15.87 15.07 12.37
N ASP A 76 -14.76 15.32 11.68
CA ASP A 76 -14.51 16.60 11.00
C ASP A 76 -15.50 16.87 9.86
N GLU A 77 -15.96 15.81 9.19
CA GLU A 77 -16.92 15.94 8.09
C GLU A 77 -18.21 16.59 8.59
N GLU A 78 -18.77 16.11 9.70
CA GLU A 78 -19.96 16.65 10.34
C GLU A 78 -19.72 18.01 11.01
N ALA A 79 -18.53 18.23 11.57
CA ALA A 79 -18.21 19.45 12.31
C ALA A 79 -18.14 20.70 11.42
N TYR A 80 -17.80 20.58 10.14
CA TYR A 80 -17.60 21.71 9.24
C TYR A 80 -18.56 21.70 8.05
N ALA A 81 -19.55 22.60 8.06
CA ALA A 81 -20.60 22.69 7.04
C ALA A 81 -20.06 22.91 5.60
N ASN A 82 -18.92 23.60 5.46
CA ASN A 82 -18.22 23.84 4.19
C ASN A 82 -17.20 22.75 3.83
N ARG A 83 -17.14 21.65 4.60
CA ARG A 83 -16.34 20.44 4.33
C ARG A 83 -14.84 20.72 4.15
N ILE A 84 -14.31 21.72 4.86
CA ILE A 84 -12.91 22.17 4.76
C ILE A 84 -11.88 21.10 5.10
N ALA A 85 -12.28 20.09 5.88
CA ALA A 85 -11.47 18.99 6.36
C ALA A 85 -11.73 17.67 5.61
N SER A 86 -12.64 17.67 4.63
CA SER A 86 -12.96 16.50 3.82
C SER A 86 -12.30 16.55 2.46
N PHE A 87 -12.12 15.38 1.85
CA PHE A 87 -11.68 15.22 0.48
C PHE A 87 -12.75 15.72 -0.49
N THR A 88 -12.40 16.71 -1.29
CA THR A 88 -13.29 17.35 -2.25
C THR A 88 -12.64 17.60 -3.61
N LYS A 89 -11.40 17.15 -3.81
CA LYS A 89 -10.65 17.36 -5.05
C LYS A 89 -11.40 16.71 -6.23
N GLY A 90 -11.49 17.44 -7.34
CA GLY A 90 -12.22 17.03 -8.53
C GLY A 90 -13.69 17.46 -8.55
N LEU A 91 -14.26 17.87 -7.41
CA LEU A 91 -15.59 18.47 -7.36
C LEU A 91 -15.53 19.98 -7.73
N PRO A 92 -16.66 20.66 -7.97
CA PRO A 92 -16.71 22.10 -8.09
C PRO A 92 -16.34 22.80 -6.76
N HIS A 93 -15.59 23.91 -6.86
CA HIS A 93 -15.22 24.74 -5.71
C HIS A 93 -15.44 26.23 -5.97
N ASN A 94 -15.71 27.00 -4.92
CA ASN A 94 -15.64 28.46 -4.95
C ASN A 94 -14.19 28.98 -5.06
N ASP A 95 -13.97 30.30 -5.07
CA ASP A 95 -12.63 30.88 -5.24
C ASP A 95 -11.75 30.80 -3.97
N LEU A 96 -12.31 30.36 -2.84
CA LEU A 96 -11.56 29.98 -1.64
C LEU A 96 -11.13 28.49 -1.68
N GLY A 97 -11.48 27.78 -2.76
CA GLY A 97 -11.27 26.34 -2.90
C GLY A 97 -12.14 25.51 -1.96
N GLU A 98 -13.25 26.04 -1.44
CA GLU A 98 -14.25 25.30 -0.67
C GLU A 98 -15.27 24.68 -1.62
N VAL A 99 -15.73 23.47 -1.30
CA VAL A 99 -16.55 22.67 -2.22
C VAL A 99 -17.96 23.25 -2.36
N ASP A 100 -18.55 23.12 -3.55
CA ASP A 100 -19.98 23.33 -3.73
C ASP A 100 -20.78 22.32 -2.90
N PRO A 101 -21.66 22.77 -1.97
CA PRO A 101 -22.39 21.85 -1.10
C PRO A 101 -23.30 20.87 -1.84
N ASN A 102 -23.85 21.23 -3.00
CA ASN A 102 -24.73 20.33 -3.76
C ASN A 102 -23.92 19.21 -4.41
N ALA A 103 -22.76 19.53 -4.98
CA ALA A 103 -21.85 18.52 -5.52
C ALA A 103 -21.36 17.55 -4.44
N TYR A 104 -21.06 18.07 -3.24
CA TYR A 104 -20.65 17.24 -2.13
C TYR A 104 -21.81 16.35 -1.61
N ASN A 105 -23.03 16.86 -1.56
CA ASN A 105 -24.21 16.06 -1.19
C ASN A 105 -24.50 14.95 -2.21
N ALA A 106 -24.34 15.22 -3.52
CA ALA A 106 -24.44 14.18 -4.55
C ALA A 106 -23.35 13.11 -4.40
N TYR A 107 -22.13 13.52 -4.07
CA TYR A 107 -21.04 12.61 -3.73
C TYR A 107 -21.38 11.72 -2.52
N LEU A 108 -21.92 12.29 -1.44
CA LEU A 108 -22.37 11.50 -0.28
C LEU A 108 -23.57 10.60 -0.61
N GLN A 109 -24.51 11.06 -1.44
CA GLN A 109 -25.63 10.23 -1.91
C GLN A 109 -25.11 8.98 -2.63
N ALA A 110 -24.14 9.13 -3.54
CA ALA A 110 -23.55 8.00 -4.25
C ALA A 110 -22.88 7.00 -3.30
N LEU A 111 -22.17 7.49 -2.29
CA LEU A 111 -21.57 6.65 -1.26
C LEU A 111 -22.59 5.99 -0.32
N ASN A 112 -23.74 6.61 -0.09
CA ASN A 112 -24.78 6.02 0.76
C ASN A 112 -25.63 5.00 0.01
N SER A 113 -25.83 5.19 -1.30
CA SER A 113 -26.67 4.30 -2.11
C SER A 113 -25.91 3.10 -2.66
N GLY A 114 -24.61 3.24 -2.94
CA GLY A 114 -23.83 2.23 -3.64
C GLY A 114 -24.27 2.01 -5.10
N ASN A 115 -25.20 2.81 -5.63
CA ASN A 115 -25.75 2.62 -6.97
C ASN A 115 -24.86 3.25 -8.04
N TRP A 116 -24.57 2.48 -9.11
CA TRP A 116 -23.79 2.96 -10.26
C TRP A 116 -24.25 4.31 -10.80
N ALA A 117 -25.56 4.49 -10.98
CA ALA A 117 -26.13 5.72 -11.54
C ALA A 117 -25.89 6.96 -10.68
N ASP A 118 -25.85 6.83 -9.35
CA ASP A 118 -25.57 7.95 -8.46
C ASP A 118 -24.08 8.36 -8.54
N PHE A 119 -23.16 7.39 -8.73
CA PHE A 119 -21.75 7.71 -8.98
C PHE A 119 -21.53 8.46 -10.29
N GLU A 120 -22.23 8.07 -11.35
CA GLU A 120 -22.18 8.76 -12.65
C GLU A 120 -22.79 10.17 -12.59
N ALA A 121 -23.67 10.43 -11.62
CA ALA A 121 -24.32 11.72 -11.44
C ALA A 121 -23.50 12.73 -10.60
N ILE A 122 -22.34 12.34 -10.05
CA ILE A 122 -21.51 13.23 -9.23
C ILE A 122 -21.02 14.42 -10.08
N PRO A 123 -21.34 15.68 -9.72
CA PRO A 123 -20.82 16.84 -10.43
C PRO A 123 -19.31 16.95 -10.27
N LEU A 124 -18.58 17.09 -11.39
CA LEU A 124 -17.14 17.31 -11.41
C LEU A 124 -16.80 18.77 -11.73
N GLY A 125 -15.77 19.31 -11.06
CA GLY A 125 -15.26 20.67 -11.31
C GLY A 125 -14.45 20.79 -12.60
N GLY A 126 -14.00 19.67 -13.16
CA GLY A 126 -13.13 19.56 -14.32
C GLY A 126 -13.24 18.18 -14.97
N ALA A 127 -12.32 17.86 -15.90
CA ALA A 127 -12.37 16.62 -16.67
C ALA A 127 -11.80 15.40 -15.91
N ALA A 128 -11.04 15.63 -14.84
CA ALA A 128 -10.39 14.56 -14.09
C ALA A 128 -11.43 13.80 -13.22
N LYS A 129 -11.37 12.47 -13.26
CA LYS A 129 -12.37 11.57 -12.66
C LYS A 129 -11.96 11.07 -11.28
N LEU A 130 -12.92 10.92 -10.38
CA LEU A 130 -12.72 10.25 -9.09
C LEU A 130 -12.15 8.84 -9.30
N SER A 131 -11.10 8.50 -8.56
CA SER A 131 -10.42 7.22 -8.69
C SER A 131 -11.20 6.13 -7.97
N ASN A 132 -12.06 5.43 -8.72
CA ASN A 132 -12.72 4.17 -8.36
C ASN A 132 -13.37 4.12 -6.96
N PRO A 133 -14.28 5.05 -6.60
CA PRO A 133 -14.96 5.03 -5.30
C PRO A 133 -15.75 3.73 -5.04
N GLN A 134 -16.26 3.09 -6.09
CA GLN A 134 -16.99 1.81 -5.99
C GLN A 134 -16.12 0.62 -5.56
N ALA A 135 -14.78 0.72 -5.58
CA ALA A 135 -13.93 -0.36 -5.06
C ALA A 135 -14.11 -0.61 -3.56
N ALA A 136 -14.67 0.37 -2.83
CA ALA A 136 -14.95 0.25 -1.41
C ALA A 136 -16.03 -0.80 -1.05
N TYR A 137 -16.81 -1.28 -2.04
CA TYR A 137 -17.87 -2.27 -1.83
C TYR A 137 -17.48 -3.69 -2.28
N CYS A 138 -16.23 -3.88 -2.72
CA CYS A 138 -15.77 -5.16 -3.26
C CYS A 138 -15.36 -6.14 -2.15
N TYR A 139 -15.99 -7.32 -2.11
CA TYR A 139 -15.65 -8.42 -1.20
C TYR A 139 -14.43 -9.23 -1.64
N THR A 140 -13.67 -9.76 -0.67
CA THR A 140 -12.54 -10.69 -0.88
C THR A 140 -12.97 -12.15 -0.64
N LEU A 141 -12.26 -13.10 -1.27
CA LEU A 141 -12.49 -14.55 -1.06
C LEU A 141 -11.58 -15.15 0.02
N GLU A 142 -10.48 -14.49 0.34
CA GLU A 142 -9.49 -14.91 1.33
C GLU A 142 -9.24 -13.75 2.31
N GLY A 143 -8.93 -14.10 3.55
CA GLY A 143 -8.72 -13.15 4.64
C GLY A 143 -10.01 -12.44 5.07
N ALA A 144 -9.82 -11.46 5.94
CA ALA A 144 -10.89 -10.61 6.42
C ALA A 144 -11.43 -9.71 5.30
N ASP A 145 -12.74 -9.44 5.34
CA ASP A 145 -13.34 -8.39 4.52
C ASP A 145 -12.77 -7.01 4.87
N ALA A 146 -12.73 -6.11 3.89
CA ALA A 146 -12.21 -4.75 4.05
C ALA A 146 -12.89 -3.99 5.21
N ALA A 147 -14.19 -4.21 5.43
CA ALA A 147 -14.95 -3.57 6.50
C ALA A 147 -14.68 -4.14 7.90
N ALA A 148 -14.16 -5.36 7.98
CA ALA A 148 -13.87 -6.03 9.24
C ALA A 148 -12.54 -5.60 9.88
N VAL A 149 -11.68 -4.91 9.13
CA VAL A 149 -10.36 -4.45 9.63
C VAL A 149 -10.39 -2.93 9.86
N PRO A 150 -10.42 -2.47 11.12
CA PRO A 150 -10.54 -1.06 11.43
C PRO A 150 -9.23 -0.29 11.19
N ALA A 151 -9.38 0.99 10.87
CA ALA A 151 -8.32 1.99 11.00
C ALA A 151 -8.72 3.02 12.07
N PRO A 152 -7.78 3.56 12.85
CA PRO A 152 -8.11 4.57 13.85
C PRO A 152 -8.58 5.88 13.18
N PRO A 153 -9.28 6.77 13.92
CA PRO A 153 -9.59 8.10 13.42
C PRO A 153 -8.32 8.84 12.96
N SER A 154 -8.36 9.46 11.77
CA SER A 154 -7.30 10.36 11.34
C SER A 154 -7.19 11.58 12.27
N PRO A 155 -6.01 12.22 12.38
CA PRO A 155 -5.86 13.46 13.14
C PRO A 155 -6.91 14.51 12.72
N ALA A 156 -7.58 15.12 13.70
CA ALA A 156 -8.58 16.15 13.44
C ALA A 156 -7.93 17.39 12.80
N PHE A 157 -8.64 18.05 11.89
CA PHE A 157 -8.15 19.21 11.12
C PHE A 157 -7.60 20.34 12.01
N SER A 158 -8.21 20.55 13.18
CA SER A 158 -7.81 21.58 14.15
C SER A 158 -6.76 21.12 15.17
N SER A 159 -6.29 19.88 15.08
CA SER A 159 -5.38 19.30 16.08
C SER A 159 -3.92 19.75 15.89
N ALA A 160 -3.17 19.75 17.00
CA ALA A 160 -1.72 19.94 16.98
C ALA A 160 -1.01 18.89 16.10
N GLN A 161 -1.47 17.63 16.13
CA GLN A 161 -0.91 16.58 15.31
C GLN A 161 -1.05 16.88 13.80
N ALA A 162 -2.24 17.28 13.33
CA ALA A 162 -2.44 17.62 11.92
C ALA A 162 -1.58 18.81 11.47
N ALA A 163 -1.42 19.81 12.34
CA ALA A 163 -0.50 20.91 12.08
C ALA A 163 0.96 20.46 12.04
N GLY A 164 1.39 19.58 12.95
CA GLY A 164 2.74 19.03 12.95
C GLY A 164 3.05 18.19 11.71
N GLU A 165 2.08 17.40 11.22
CA GLU A 165 2.20 16.66 9.97
C GLU A 165 2.30 17.61 8.76
N MET A 166 1.52 18.69 8.71
CA MET A 166 1.67 19.70 7.66
C MET A 166 3.04 20.37 7.68
N VAL A 167 3.58 20.69 8.86
CA VAL A 167 4.94 21.26 8.98
C VAL A 167 5.99 20.28 8.45
N GLU A 168 5.83 18.99 8.73
CA GLU A 168 6.69 17.95 8.16
C GLU A 168 6.60 17.91 6.63
N ASP A 169 5.41 17.95 6.04
CA ASP A 169 5.23 17.96 4.58
C ASP A 169 5.85 19.20 3.92
N TYR A 170 5.73 20.39 4.54
CA TYR A 170 6.39 21.60 4.04
C TYR A 170 7.92 21.48 4.09
N TRP A 171 8.49 20.92 5.17
CA TRP A 171 9.93 20.72 5.24
C TRP A 171 10.40 19.66 4.26
N GLN A 172 9.68 18.55 4.11
CA GLN A 172 9.98 17.55 3.07
C GLN A 172 9.94 18.20 1.68
N ALA A 173 9.01 19.12 1.43
CA ALA A 173 8.95 19.89 0.19
C ALA A 173 10.19 20.76 -0.05
N LEU A 174 10.65 21.48 0.98
CA LEU A 174 11.82 22.35 0.92
C LEU A 174 13.14 21.57 0.78
N THR A 175 13.19 20.33 1.25
CA THR A 175 14.40 19.49 1.25
C THR A 175 14.37 18.35 0.23
N ARG A 176 13.41 18.35 -0.72
CA ARG A 176 13.24 17.28 -1.72
C ARG A 176 14.51 16.92 -2.45
N ASP A 177 15.33 17.92 -2.74
CA ASP A 177 16.51 17.80 -3.59
C ASP A 177 17.81 17.57 -2.80
N VAL A 178 17.76 17.59 -1.46
CA VAL A 178 18.91 17.32 -0.60
C VAL A 178 19.19 15.82 -0.60
N PRO A 179 20.39 15.36 -1.01
CA PRO A 179 20.76 13.95 -0.92
C PRO A 179 20.67 13.45 0.54
N PHE A 180 20.11 12.26 0.76
CA PHE A 180 19.95 11.70 2.10
C PHE A 180 21.28 11.58 2.87
N SER A 181 22.38 11.33 2.16
CA SER A 181 23.76 11.31 2.68
C SER A 181 24.23 12.66 3.25
N GLN A 182 23.62 13.77 2.85
CA GLN A 182 23.99 15.12 3.27
C GLN A 182 23.13 15.67 4.41
N TYR A 183 22.13 14.93 4.90
CA TYR A 183 21.21 15.41 5.94
C TYR A 183 21.94 15.87 7.22
N GLY A 184 23.03 15.21 7.59
CA GLY A 184 23.83 15.56 8.77
C GLY A 184 24.55 16.91 8.68
N THR A 185 24.69 17.48 7.48
CA THR A 185 25.47 18.71 7.22
C THR A 185 24.67 19.80 6.51
N ASP A 186 23.52 19.48 5.92
CA ASP A 186 22.71 20.43 5.17
C ASP A 186 22.02 21.46 6.09
N ALA A 187 22.13 22.73 5.73
CA ALA A 187 21.62 23.83 6.54
C ALA A 187 20.08 23.89 6.56
N THR A 188 19.41 23.49 5.47
CA THR A 188 17.94 23.44 5.41
C THR A 188 17.41 22.30 6.25
N ILE A 189 18.08 21.14 6.27
CA ILE A 189 17.76 20.03 7.19
C ILE A 189 17.94 20.46 8.65
N ALA A 190 19.01 21.18 8.97
CA ALA A 190 19.21 21.71 10.32
C ALA A 190 18.06 22.67 10.75
N GLN A 191 17.54 23.47 9.81
CA GLN A 191 16.36 24.32 10.06
C GLN A 191 15.10 23.48 10.28
N ALA A 192 14.87 22.46 9.45
CA ALA A 192 13.74 21.53 9.60
C ALA A 192 13.75 20.85 10.98
N VAL A 193 14.91 20.33 11.39
CA VAL A 193 15.10 19.73 12.72
C VAL A 193 14.77 20.73 13.84
N ALA A 194 15.28 21.96 13.73
CA ALA A 194 15.04 22.99 14.75
C ALA A 194 13.57 23.40 14.84
N ASP A 195 12.83 23.37 13.73
CA ASP A 195 11.43 23.74 13.67
C ASP A 195 10.51 22.60 14.15
N LEU A 196 10.76 21.36 13.71
CA LEU A 196 9.99 20.17 14.13
C LEU A 196 10.08 19.94 15.65
N ASN A 197 11.22 20.27 16.27
CA ASN A 197 11.39 20.18 17.73
C ASN A 197 10.62 21.25 18.53
N LYS A 198 10.00 22.25 17.89
CA LYS A 198 9.17 23.26 18.55
C LYS A 198 7.68 22.93 18.55
N LEU A 199 7.27 21.93 17.77
CA LEU A 199 5.88 21.54 17.62
C LEU A 199 5.36 20.90 18.91
N SER A 200 4.12 21.20 19.27
CA SER A 200 3.49 20.70 20.50
C SER A 200 3.09 19.22 20.41
N ASP A 201 2.80 18.71 19.21
CA ASP A 201 2.56 17.28 18.94
C ASP A 201 3.16 16.87 17.58
N PHE A 202 4.44 16.51 17.58
CA PHE A 202 5.10 15.86 16.45
C PHE A 202 5.33 14.39 16.76
N ARG A 203 4.88 13.48 15.89
CA ARG A 203 4.94 12.01 16.12
C ARG A 203 5.94 11.26 15.24
N GLY A 204 6.85 11.98 14.58
CA GLY A 204 8.01 11.37 13.95
C GLY A 204 9.04 10.85 14.96
N PRO A 205 10.01 10.04 14.50
CA PRO A 205 11.07 9.49 15.35
C PRO A 205 11.90 10.55 16.07
N LYS A 206 12.37 10.20 17.28
CA LYS A 206 13.20 11.05 18.13
C LYS A 206 14.26 10.23 18.85
N VAL A 207 15.42 10.84 19.08
CA VAL A 207 16.47 10.32 19.96
C VAL A 207 16.60 11.29 21.13
N ASN A 208 16.56 10.78 22.36
CA ASN A 208 16.56 11.62 23.57
C ASN A 208 15.50 12.74 23.52
N TRP A 209 14.29 12.40 23.07
CA TRP A 209 13.15 13.32 22.92
C TRP A 209 13.33 14.43 21.89
N GLN A 210 14.35 14.36 21.03
CA GLN A 210 14.59 15.33 19.96
C GLN A 210 14.63 14.67 18.60
N VAL A 211 14.08 15.36 17.60
CA VAL A 211 14.38 15.10 16.20
C VAL A 211 15.83 15.49 15.96
N THR A 212 16.57 14.66 15.23
CA THR A 212 17.95 14.91 14.81
C THR A 212 18.07 14.70 13.30
N PRO A 213 19.14 15.17 12.64
CA PRO A 213 19.37 14.88 11.23
C PRO A 213 19.36 13.39 10.88
N ASP A 214 19.73 12.51 11.82
CA ASP A 214 19.78 11.06 11.58
C ASP A 214 18.38 10.41 11.53
N VAL A 215 17.41 11.00 12.23
CA VAL A 215 16.07 10.40 12.43
C VAL A 215 14.93 11.20 11.79
N ILE A 216 15.21 12.41 11.28
CA ILE A 216 14.24 13.22 10.56
C ILE A 216 13.71 12.47 9.33
N PHE A 217 12.40 12.59 9.09
CA PHE A 217 11.70 11.93 7.98
C PHE A 217 11.93 10.42 7.91
N ARG A 218 12.20 9.73 9.03
CA ARG A 218 12.27 8.26 9.09
C ARG A 218 10.94 7.64 9.54
N GLY A 219 10.81 6.33 9.39
CA GLY A 219 9.70 5.56 9.95
C GLY A 219 9.90 5.24 11.44
N PRO A 220 8.83 4.88 12.17
CA PRO A 220 8.87 4.60 13.61
C PRO A 220 9.12 3.12 13.97
N THR A 221 9.26 2.23 12.99
CA THR A 221 9.27 0.78 13.19
C THR A 221 10.69 0.24 13.44
N PRO A 222 10.84 -0.94 14.08
CA PRO A 222 12.15 -1.53 14.32
C PRO A 222 12.96 -1.68 13.03
N GLY A 223 14.18 -1.13 13.04
CA GLY A 223 15.10 -1.13 11.89
C GLY A 223 15.07 0.13 11.02
N ASP A 224 14.04 0.96 11.08
CA ASP A 224 13.93 2.20 10.27
C ASP A 224 15.12 3.15 10.47
N LEU A 225 15.64 3.22 11.70
CA LEU A 225 16.71 4.13 12.10
C LEU A 225 18.11 3.54 11.92
N ALA A 226 18.24 2.26 11.58
CA ALA A 226 19.54 1.62 11.41
C ALA A 226 20.13 1.96 10.03
N GLY A 227 21.36 2.46 9.96
CA GLY A 227 22.06 2.68 8.69
C GLY A 227 21.42 3.70 7.74
N PRO A 228 21.62 3.55 6.40
CA PRO A 228 21.17 4.54 5.42
C PRO A 228 19.65 4.76 5.42
N TYR A 229 19.22 5.90 4.89
CA TYR A 229 17.81 6.29 4.79
C TYR A 229 16.97 5.31 3.95
N LEU A 230 17.54 4.83 2.85
CA LEU A 230 16.87 3.93 1.93
C LEU A 230 17.12 2.48 2.31
N SER A 231 16.07 1.67 2.20
CA SER A 231 16.14 0.23 2.24
C SER A 231 17.06 -0.31 1.15
N GLN A 232 17.85 -1.32 1.50
CA GLN A 232 18.65 -2.08 0.53
C GLN A 232 17.79 -2.65 -0.60
N PHE A 233 16.51 -2.92 -0.38
CA PHE A 233 15.60 -3.44 -1.40
C PHE A 233 15.20 -2.40 -2.47
N LEU A 234 15.49 -1.12 -2.26
CA LEU A 234 15.36 -0.05 -3.28
C LEU A 234 16.68 0.24 -4.03
N LEU A 235 17.78 -0.41 -3.64
CA LEU A 235 19.12 -0.14 -4.17
C LEU A 235 19.75 -1.35 -4.84
N LYS A 236 19.65 -2.53 -4.24
CA LYS A 236 20.31 -3.73 -4.74
C LYS A 236 19.74 -4.14 -6.11
N PRO A 237 20.58 -4.61 -7.05
CA PRO A 237 20.09 -5.07 -8.35
C PRO A 237 19.05 -6.19 -8.20
N VAL A 238 17.99 -6.14 -8.98
CA VAL A 238 16.87 -7.11 -8.89
C VAL A 238 17.09 -8.24 -9.89
N PRO A 239 17.16 -9.51 -9.46
CA PRO A 239 17.17 -10.65 -10.36
C PRO A 239 15.85 -10.75 -11.14
N MET A 240 15.94 -10.89 -12.47
CA MET A 240 14.82 -10.94 -13.42
C MET A 240 14.99 -12.14 -14.34
N GLY A 241 14.83 -13.34 -13.79
CA GLY A 241 15.11 -14.59 -14.50
C GLY A 241 16.58 -14.66 -14.92
N ALA A 242 16.86 -14.70 -16.22
CA ALA A 242 18.22 -14.72 -16.76
C ALA A 242 18.86 -13.32 -16.89
N ALA A 243 18.18 -12.25 -16.45
CA ALA A 243 18.68 -10.88 -16.45
C ALA A 243 18.78 -10.31 -15.04
N THR A 244 19.43 -9.16 -14.91
CA THR A 244 19.50 -8.39 -13.68
C THR A 244 19.13 -6.95 -13.99
N MET A 245 18.20 -6.38 -13.21
CA MET A 245 17.77 -5.00 -13.36
C MET A 245 18.48 -4.11 -12.33
N PRO A 246 19.38 -3.20 -12.73
CA PRO A 246 19.82 -2.13 -11.84
C PRO A 246 18.65 -1.20 -11.52
N GLN A 247 18.54 -0.75 -10.26
CA GLN A 247 17.46 0.12 -9.80
C GLN A 247 17.75 1.61 -10.13
N LEU A 248 17.98 1.88 -11.41
CA LEU A 248 18.13 3.23 -11.97
C LEU A 248 16.79 3.71 -12.53
N TYR A 249 16.27 4.80 -12.01
CA TYR A 249 14.95 5.32 -12.36
C TYR A 249 15.02 6.68 -13.04
N ARG A 250 14.07 6.91 -13.94
CA ARG A 250 13.83 8.25 -14.48
C ARG A 250 13.24 9.12 -13.36
N THR A 251 13.85 10.28 -13.13
CA THR A 251 13.45 11.23 -12.08
C THR A 251 13.26 12.63 -12.66
N ALA A 252 12.71 13.55 -11.87
CA ALA A 252 12.58 14.96 -12.22
C ALA A 252 13.86 15.75 -11.91
N ILE A 253 14.09 16.84 -12.64
CA ILE A 253 15.17 17.79 -12.32
C ILE A 253 14.91 18.46 -10.96
N ALA A 254 15.99 18.91 -10.31
CA ALA A 254 15.88 19.63 -9.03
C ALA A 254 15.03 20.91 -9.16
N GLY A 255 14.23 21.20 -8.14
CA GLY A 255 13.31 22.35 -8.11
C GLY A 255 12.08 22.26 -9.02
N ASP A 256 11.79 21.10 -9.62
CA ASP A 256 10.58 20.90 -10.44
C ASP A 256 9.33 20.70 -9.57
N ASP A 257 8.86 21.79 -8.95
CA ASP A 257 7.68 21.83 -8.07
C ASP A 257 6.50 22.58 -8.70
N TYR A 258 5.29 22.16 -8.33
CA TYR A 258 4.03 22.58 -8.93
C TYR A 258 3.05 23.12 -7.88
N TRP A 259 2.00 23.79 -8.36
CA TRP A 259 0.92 24.35 -7.54
C TRP A 259 1.40 25.37 -6.50
N THR A 260 2.45 26.09 -6.85
CA THR A 260 3.04 27.15 -6.06
C THR A 260 2.30 28.47 -6.20
N SER A 261 1.51 28.65 -7.26
CA SER A 261 0.58 29.76 -7.44
C SER A 261 -0.84 29.41 -7.01
N TYR A 262 -1.60 30.39 -6.52
CA TYR A 262 -2.99 30.18 -6.11
C TYR A 262 -3.90 29.76 -7.27
N ALA A 263 -3.64 30.27 -8.47
CA ALA A 263 -4.38 29.90 -9.67
C ALA A 263 -4.15 28.43 -10.04
N ASP A 264 -2.90 27.94 -10.02
CA ASP A 264 -2.59 26.55 -10.32
C ASP A 264 -3.16 25.60 -9.28
N TRP A 265 -3.03 25.95 -8.00
CA TRP A 265 -3.62 25.19 -6.90
C TRP A 265 -5.14 25.07 -7.04
N LEU A 266 -5.85 26.18 -7.29
CA LEU A 266 -7.31 26.16 -7.41
C LEU A 266 -7.77 25.39 -8.66
N ASN A 267 -7.05 25.51 -9.78
CA ASN A 267 -7.29 24.69 -10.97
C ASN A 267 -7.08 23.21 -10.69
N GLY A 268 -6.02 22.87 -9.94
CA GLY A 268 -5.74 21.52 -9.50
C GLY A 268 -6.82 20.91 -8.61
N LEU A 269 -7.29 21.67 -7.61
CA LEU A 269 -8.40 21.26 -6.75
C LEU A 269 -9.69 21.00 -7.55
N ARG A 270 -9.98 21.84 -8.55
CA ARG A 270 -11.14 21.69 -9.43
C ARG A 270 -10.97 20.58 -10.48
N GLY A 271 -9.93 19.75 -10.42
CA GLY A 271 -9.72 18.65 -11.37
C GLY A 271 -9.31 19.12 -12.77
N ARG A 272 -8.62 20.26 -12.86
CA ARG A 272 -8.14 20.88 -14.11
C ARG A 272 -6.61 21.04 -14.17
N ALA A 273 -5.87 20.43 -13.25
CA ALA A 273 -4.41 20.49 -13.30
C ALA A 273 -3.87 19.91 -14.61
N SER A 274 -2.86 20.58 -15.14
CA SER A 274 -2.18 20.24 -16.38
C SER A 274 -0.69 20.46 -16.21
N GLY A 275 0.12 19.71 -16.94
CA GLY A 275 1.56 19.80 -16.91
C GLY A 275 2.20 18.42 -16.91
N SER A 276 3.53 18.41 -16.98
CA SER A 276 4.33 17.19 -16.96
C SER A 276 5.62 17.49 -16.23
N ASN A 277 6.08 16.56 -15.39
CA ASN A 277 7.39 16.66 -14.76
C ASN A 277 8.49 16.91 -15.80
N LYS A 278 9.43 17.79 -15.46
CA LYS A 278 10.64 18.01 -16.26
C LYS A 278 11.66 16.97 -15.83
N PHE A 279 11.86 15.98 -16.69
CA PHE A 279 12.70 14.84 -16.36
C PHE A 279 14.18 15.13 -16.54
N ASP A 280 15.00 14.56 -15.65
CA ASP A 280 16.43 14.44 -15.83
C ASP A 280 16.72 13.57 -17.07
N SER A 281 17.72 13.97 -17.87
CA SER A 281 18.15 13.18 -19.02
C SER A 281 18.80 11.86 -18.63
N THR A 282 19.25 11.75 -17.37
CA THR A 282 19.97 10.60 -16.83
C THR A 282 19.10 9.92 -15.76
N SER A 283 18.94 8.60 -15.88
CA SER A 283 18.32 7.80 -14.81
C SER A 283 19.28 7.67 -13.63
N ARG A 284 18.75 7.73 -12.41
CA ARG A 284 19.53 7.74 -11.17
C ARG A 284 19.01 6.71 -10.18
N TYR A 285 19.88 6.24 -9.30
CA TYR A 285 19.45 5.61 -8.06
C TYR A 285 18.70 6.64 -7.22
N ILE A 286 17.71 6.19 -6.47
CA ILE A 286 17.01 7.06 -5.51
C ILE A 286 18.05 7.58 -4.53
N ARG A 287 18.20 8.90 -4.41
CA ARG A 287 19.17 9.53 -3.48
C ARG A 287 18.57 10.65 -2.63
N ASN A 288 17.38 11.12 -2.95
CA ASN A 288 16.70 12.19 -2.23
C ASN A 288 15.16 12.00 -2.28
N GLY A 289 14.43 12.92 -1.64
CA GLY A 289 12.97 12.89 -1.57
C GLY A 289 12.29 13.03 -2.93
N ARG A 290 12.85 13.81 -3.87
CA ARG A 290 12.30 13.96 -5.23
C ARG A 290 12.35 12.64 -6.00
N ASP A 291 13.48 11.94 -5.95
CA ASP A 291 13.62 10.65 -6.63
C ASP A 291 12.64 9.61 -6.08
N LEU A 292 12.48 9.56 -4.76
CA LEU A 292 11.56 8.63 -4.10
C LEU A 292 10.09 8.97 -4.42
N ALA A 293 9.75 10.26 -4.46
CA ALA A 293 8.44 10.72 -4.92
C ALA A 293 8.18 10.31 -6.38
N LEU A 294 9.14 10.49 -7.29
CA LEU A 294 8.95 10.14 -8.70
C LEU A 294 8.90 8.64 -8.96
N TYR A 295 9.65 7.83 -8.20
CA TYR A 295 9.50 6.37 -8.19
C TYR A 295 8.04 5.98 -7.93
N LEU A 296 7.43 6.56 -6.89
CA LEU A 296 6.05 6.29 -6.47
C LEU A 296 4.97 6.94 -7.35
N LEU A 297 5.35 7.82 -8.28
CA LEU A 297 4.39 8.39 -9.24
C LEU A 297 3.96 7.34 -10.26
N VAL A 298 4.85 6.40 -10.58
CA VAL A 298 4.70 5.47 -11.70
C VAL A 298 4.83 3.99 -11.29
N ASP A 299 5.08 3.70 -10.01
CA ASP A 299 5.13 2.34 -9.52
C ASP A 299 3.77 1.64 -9.68
N TRP A 300 3.83 0.33 -9.95
CA TRP A 300 2.62 -0.48 -9.93
C TRP A 300 2.40 -1.08 -8.54
N ALA A 301 1.15 -1.49 -8.29
CA ALA A 301 0.69 -2.03 -7.01
C ALA A 301 1.59 -3.16 -6.46
N GLY A 302 2.38 -2.86 -5.42
CA GLY A 302 3.26 -3.85 -4.78
C GLY A 302 4.61 -4.06 -5.48
N GLN A 303 5.00 -3.16 -6.40
CA GLN A 303 6.27 -3.25 -7.14
C GLN A 303 7.47 -3.46 -6.22
N ALA A 304 7.62 -2.63 -5.19
CA ALA A 304 8.71 -2.73 -4.23
C ALA A 304 8.71 -4.06 -3.47
N ASN A 305 7.53 -4.56 -3.10
CA ASN A 305 7.39 -5.84 -2.39
C ASN A 305 7.84 -7.01 -3.26
N VAL A 306 7.42 -7.04 -4.53
CA VAL A 306 7.83 -8.09 -5.47
C VAL A 306 9.33 -8.01 -5.76
N MET A 307 9.88 -6.81 -5.96
CA MET A 307 11.33 -6.64 -6.16
C MET A 307 12.12 -7.12 -4.92
N ALA A 308 11.65 -6.83 -3.72
CA ALA A 308 12.23 -7.35 -2.48
C ALA A 308 12.17 -8.89 -2.43
N ALA A 309 11.04 -9.50 -2.81
CA ALA A 309 10.90 -10.96 -2.89
C ALA A 309 11.94 -11.60 -3.83
N LEU A 310 12.19 -10.98 -4.99
CA LEU A 310 13.16 -11.46 -5.96
C LEU A 310 14.61 -11.32 -5.46
N ILE A 311 14.92 -10.21 -4.78
CA ILE A 311 16.23 -10.04 -4.14
C ILE A 311 16.43 -11.06 -3.02
N LEU A 312 15.45 -11.24 -2.14
CA LEU A 312 15.51 -12.20 -1.02
C LEU A 312 15.70 -13.64 -1.51
N ASN A 313 15.02 -14.02 -2.59
CA ASN A 313 15.20 -15.33 -3.21
C ASN A 313 16.63 -15.58 -3.72
N SER A 314 17.40 -14.53 -4.00
CA SER A 314 18.81 -14.67 -4.42
C SER A 314 19.78 -14.92 -3.26
N PHE A 315 19.37 -14.72 -2.02
CA PHE A 315 20.24 -14.92 -0.85
C PHE A 315 20.38 -16.40 -0.44
N GLY A 316 19.60 -17.29 -1.04
CA GLY A 316 19.68 -18.74 -0.80
C GLY A 316 19.00 -19.21 0.48
N ALA A 317 19.16 -20.49 0.80
CA ALA A 317 18.40 -21.17 1.84
C ALA A 317 18.57 -20.57 3.26
N ALA A 318 19.72 -19.94 3.54
CA ALA A 318 19.99 -19.32 4.84
C ALA A 318 19.12 -18.08 5.11
N ALA A 319 18.54 -17.45 4.07
CA ALA A 319 17.65 -16.30 4.23
C ALA A 319 16.17 -16.69 4.36
N VAL A 320 15.82 -17.97 4.20
CA VAL A 320 14.44 -18.45 4.22
C VAL A 320 14.02 -18.73 5.67
N ALA A 321 12.75 -18.47 6.01
CA ALA A 321 12.26 -18.68 7.37
C ALA A 321 12.47 -20.14 7.84
N ALA A 322 12.87 -20.29 9.11
CA ALA A 322 13.15 -21.60 9.73
C ALA A 322 11.94 -22.55 9.75
N SER A 323 10.72 -22.01 9.62
CA SER A 323 9.48 -22.80 9.50
C SER A 323 9.29 -23.46 8.13
N ASN A 324 10.15 -23.18 7.15
CA ASN A 324 10.09 -23.82 5.84
C ASN A 324 10.42 -25.32 5.96
N PRO A 325 9.46 -26.22 5.68
CA PRO A 325 9.64 -27.66 5.89
C PRO A 325 10.73 -28.26 4.97
N TYR A 326 11.08 -27.60 3.86
CA TYR A 326 12.08 -28.09 2.93
C TYR A 326 13.53 -27.82 3.36
N LEU A 327 13.77 -27.00 4.40
CA LEU A 327 15.13 -26.82 4.95
C LEU A 327 15.69 -28.10 5.59
N HIS A 328 14.82 -29.01 6.01
CA HIS A 328 15.18 -30.27 6.66
C HIS A 328 14.79 -31.50 5.84
N SER A 329 14.32 -31.31 4.61
CA SER A 329 13.92 -32.41 3.74
C SER A 329 15.12 -33.07 3.08
N ALA A 330 15.21 -34.39 3.16
CA ALA A 330 16.28 -35.16 2.52
C ALA A 330 16.03 -35.42 1.02
N THR A 331 14.78 -35.31 0.56
CA THR A 331 14.36 -35.81 -0.77
C THR A 331 13.48 -34.83 -1.56
N GLN A 332 13.15 -33.67 -1.00
CA GLN A 332 12.21 -32.71 -1.60
C GLN A 332 12.74 -31.28 -1.46
N VAL A 333 12.33 -30.41 -2.37
CA VAL A 333 12.62 -28.97 -2.36
C VAL A 333 11.34 -28.17 -2.53
N GLY A 334 11.32 -26.94 -2.00
CA GLY A 334 10.20 -26.02 -2.17
C GLY A 334 10.06 -25.52 -3.60
N SER A 335 8.83 -25.27 -4.02
CA SER A 335 8.52 -24.70 -5.33
C SER A 335 7.13 -24.03 -5.31
N ILE A 336 6.08 -24.75 -5.71
CA ILE A 336 4.68 -24.27 -5.69
C ILE A 336 4.13 -24.10 -4.27
N THR A 337 4.85 -24.61 -3.27
CA THR A 337 4.70 -24.35 -1.84
C THR A 337 6.10 -24.09 -1.27
N PHE A 338 6.21 -23.12 -0.36
CA PHE A 338 7.44 -22.76 0.36
C PHE A 338 8.70 -22.54 -0.52
N GLY A 339 8.53 -22.24 -1.81
CA GLY A 339 9.60 -21.88 -2.74
C GLY A 339 9.27 -20.62 -3.52
N ALA A 340 10.22 -20.17 -4.35
CA ALA A 340 10.15 -18.88 -5.02
C ALA A 340 8.80 -18.61 -5.76
N PRO A 341 8.21 -19.57 -6.52
CA PRO A 341 6.90 -19.37 -7.14
C PRO A 341 5.79 -19.01 -6.13
N SER A 342 5.68 -19.76 -5.04
CA SER A 342 4.66 -19.52 -4.01
C SER A 342 4.88 -18.22 -3.23
N GLN A 343 6.15 -17.85 -3.02
CA GLN A 343 6.49 -16.62 -2.30
C GLN A 343 6.13 -15.37 -3.11
N VAL A 344 6.43 -15.36 -4.41
CA VAL A 344 6.06 -14.26 -5.31
C VAL A 344 4.56 -14.16 -5.48
N ASP A 345 3.86 -15.30 -5.61
CA ASP A 345 2.40 -15.33 -5.65
C ASP A 345 1.79 -14.70 -4.40
N LEU A 346 2.16 -15.14 -3.19
CA LEU A 346 1.56 -14.66 -1.95
C LEU A 346 1.80 -13.15 -1.72
N VAL A 347 3.00 -12.66 -2.02
CA VAL A 347 3.35 -11.23 -1.93
C VAL A 347 2.55 -10.39 -2.94
N THR A 348 2.30 -10.92 -4.13
CA THR A 348 1.50 -10.21 -5.15
C THR A 348 0.02 -10.25 -4.79
N ARG A 349 -0.47 -11.42 -4.40
CA ARG A 349 -1.88 -11.71 -4.13
C ARG A 349 -2.46 -10.82 -3.02
N VAL A 350 -1.70 -10.62 -1.94
CA VAL A 350 -2.12 -9.78 -0.79
C VAL A 350 -2.35 -8.31 -1.16
N SER A 351 -1.79 -7.83 -2.28
CA SER A 351 -1.88 -6.43 -2.70
C SER A 351 -3.33 -6.00 -3.01
N ASN A 352 -4.15 -6.86 -3.63
CA ASN A 352 -5.52 -6.47 -4.02
C ASN A 352 -6.47 -6.37 -2.80
N PRO A 353 -6.51 -7.35 -1.87
CA PRO A 353 -7.22 -7.20 -0.60
C PRO A 353 -6.78 -5.95 0.19
N ALA A 354 -5.47 -5.67 0.24
CA ALA A 354 -4.92 -4.47 0.87
C ALA A 354 -5.43 -3.17 0.20
N TYR A 355 -5.49 -3.12 -1.14
CA TYR A 355 -6.08 -2.00 -1.87
C TYR A 355 -7.54 -1.75 -1.48
N ARG A 356 -8.33 -2.82 -1.39
CA ARG A 356 -9.76 -2.74 -1.04
C ARG A 356 -9.96 -2.25 0.39
N ALA A 357 -9.18 -2.75 1.34
CA ALA A 357 -9.17 -2.24 2.72
C ALA A 357 -8.85 -0.74 2.75
N GLY A 358 -7.79 -0.30 2.06
CA GLY A 358 -7.46 1.12 1.96
C GLY A 358 -8.58 1.96 1.33
N PHE A 359 -9.24 1.46 0.28
CA PHE A 359 -10.34 2.18 -0.38
C PHE A 359 -11.62 2.22 0.44
N TYR A 360 -11.93 1.16 1.20
CA TYR A 360 -13.02 1.17 2.18
C TYR A 360 -12.82 2.29 3.20
N GLN A 361 -11.64 2.35 3.83
CA GLN A 361 -11.30 3.38 4.81
C GLN A 361 -11.32 4.79 4.19
N LYS A 362 -10.81 4.96 2.97
CA LYS A 362 -10.82 6.26 2.28
C LYS A 362 -12.22 6.77 1.99
N TRP A 363 -13.03 5.96 1.30
CA TRP A 363 -14.30 6.42 0.71
C TRP A 363 -15.47 6.32 1.70
N LEU A 364 -15.59 5.22 2.44
CA LEU A 364 -16.77 4.97 3.27
C LEU A 364 -16.59 5.44 4.71
N VAL A 365 -15.35 5.61 5.19
CA VAL A 365 -15.09 6.00 6.59
C VAL A 365 -14.56 7.42 6.72
N HIS A 366 -13.31 7.67 6.33
CA HIS A 366 -12.57 8.84 6.83
C HIS A 366 -12.66 10.06 5.93
N ARG A 367 -12.67 9.88 4.60
CA ARG A 367 -12.72 10.96 3.61
C ARG A 367 -11.81 12.16 3.92
N ARG A 368 -10.63 11.93 4.53
CA ARG A 368 -9.71 12.98 4.98
C ARG A 368 -9.22 13.85 3.81
N VAL A 369 -9.22 15.17 4.01
CA VAL A 369 -8.59 16.16 3.12
C VAL A 369 -7.11 15.81 2.82
N ARG A 370 -6.62 16.19 1.63
CA ARG A 370 -5.21 16.01 1.22
C ARG A 370 -4.32 17.16 1.70
N PRO A 371 -3.01 16.96 1.86
CA PRO A 371 -2.07 18.02 2.27
C PRO A 371 -2.14 19.28 1.39
N GLU A 372 -2.26 19.13 0.06
CA GLU A 372 -2.39 20.26 -0.86
C GLU A 372 -3.64 21.14 -0.61
N ALA A 373 -4.76 20.54 -0.19
CA ALA A 373 -5.98 21.26 0.12
C ALA A 373 -5.88 21.92 1.51
N PHE A 374 -5.29 21.23 2.49
CA PHE A 374 -4.97 21.82 3.80
C PHE A 374 -4.03 23.02 3.63
N GLY A 375 -2.95 22.90 2.86
CA GLY A 375 -2.03 24.00 2.54
C GLY A 375 -2.73 25.22 1.92
N GLY A 376 -3.76 24.99 1.11
CA GLY A 376 -4.65 26.05 0.63
C GLY A 376 -5.47 26.75 1.72
N ARG A 377 -5.96 26.00 2.73
CA ARG A 377 -6.61 26.57 3.92
C ARG A 377 -5.64 27.40 4.74
N ILE A 378 -4.40 26.94 4.91
CA ILE A 378 -3.34 27.72 5.56
C ILE A 378 -3.09 29.02 4.80
N HIS A 379 -2.92 28.96 3.47
CA HIS A 379 -2.73 30.14 2.64
C HIS A 379 -3.85 31.16 2.85
N ASN A 380 -5.11 30.73 2.73
CA ASN A 380 -6.27 31.60 2.88
C ASN A 380 -6.42 32.18 4.28
N LEU A 381 -6.01 31.44 5.32
CA LEU A 381 -5.98 31.95 6.69
C LEU A 381 -4.90 33.03 6.88
N VAL A 382 -3.69 32.77 6.41
CA VAL A 382 -2.54 33.68 6.58
C VAL A 382 -2.71 34.97 5.77
N THR A 383 -3.33 34.90 4.58
CA THR A 383 -3.62 36.09 3.75
C THR A 383 -4.89 36.84 4.18
N GLY A 384 -5.65 36.31 5.13
CA GLY A 384 -6.89 36.91 5.62
C GLY A 384 -8.09 36.73 4.69
N ALA A 385 -8.00 35.86 3.67
CA ALA A 385 -9.08 35.57 2.74
C ALA A 385 -10.22 34.74 3.38
N ALA A 386 -9.92 33.91 4.37
CA ALA A 386 -10.91 33.11 5.11
C ALA A 386 -10.43 32.79 6.53
N LYS A 387 -11.33 32.27 7.38
CA LYS A 387 -10.99 31.80 8.73
C LYS A 387 -11.20 30.30 8.82
N TYR A 388 -10.19 29.60 9.33
CA TYR A 388 -10.23 28.16 9.57
C TYR A 388 -9.66 27.86 10.96
N PRO A 389 -10.15 26.83 11.65
CA PRO A 389 -9.69 26.46 12.99
C PRO A 389 -8.36 25.70 12.95
N ILE A 390 -7.35 26.23 12.25
CA ILE A 390 -6.03 25.60 12.10
C ILE A 390 -5.20 25.88 13.36
N HIS A 391 -4.58 24.83 13.90
CA HIS A 391 -3.74 24.95 15.08
C HIS A 391 -2.54 25.89 14.85
N SER A 392 -2.15 26.64 15.87
CA SER A 392 -1.12 27.69 15.74
C SER A 392 0.27 27.18 15.43
N ASP A 393 0.57 25.91 15.69
CA ASP A 393 1.89 25.31 15.44
C ASP A 393 2.35 25.51 13.99
N VAL A 394 1.47 25.23 13.02
CA VAL A 394 1.81 25.44 11.61
C VAL A 394 1.89 26.92 11.26
N LEU A 395 1.08 27.79 11.88
CA LEU A 395 1.08 29.23 11.64
C LEU A 395 2.35 29.91 12.16
N ASN A 396 2.94 29.35 13.22
CA ASN A 396 4.16 29.85 13.85
C ASN A 396 5.45 29.19 13.31
N SER A 397 5.32 28.16 12.48
CA SER A 397 6.43 27.37 11.94
C SER A 397 7.31 28.21 11.00
N ALA A 398 8.62 27.96 11.06
CA ALA A 398 9.58 28.53 10.12
C ALA A 398 9.37 28.03 8.68
N ALA A 399 8.78 26.84 8.50
CA ALA A 399 8.48 26.26 7.19
C ALA A 399 7.61 27.19 6.32
N LEU A 400 6.57 27.81 6.88
CA LEU A 400 5.70 28.72 6.11
C LEU A 400 6.45 29.92 5.56
N LYS A 401 7.38 30.49 6.35
CA LYS A 401 8.23 31.61 5.90
C LYS A 401 9.20 31.17 4.81
N ALA A 402 9.78 29.98 4.94
CA ALA A 402 10.70 29.41 3.96
C ALA A 402 9.99 29.11 2.63
N VAL A 403 8.79 28.51 2.66
CA VAL A 403 7.97 28.25 1.47
C VAL A 403 7.53 29.54 0.79
N PHE A 404 7.09 30.54 1.57
CA PHE A 404 6.74 31.85 1.00
C PHE A 404 7.95 32.51 0.33
N SER A 405 9.12 32.44 0.96
CA SER A 405 10.37 32.98 0.38
C SER A 405 10.76 32.26 -0.92
N ALA A 406 10.53 30.95 -1.00
CA ALA A 406 10.87 30.14 -2.17
C ALA A 406 9.87 30.28 -3.32
N THR A 407 8.58 30.51 -3.03
CA THR A 407 7.49 30.34 -4.01
C THR A 407 6.57 31.54 -4.17
N GLY A 408 6.61 32.50 -3.24
CA GLY A 408 5.69 33.64 -3.20
C GLY A 408 4.29 33.30 -2.66
N SER A 409 4.06 32.09 -2.13
CA SER A 409 2.80 31.71 -1.51
C SER A 409 3.01 30.79 -0.30
N TYR A 410 1.98 30.59 0.52
CA TYR A 410 1.98 29.62 1.62
C TYR A 410 1.43 28.24 1.20
N LEU A 411 1.25 27.99 -0.08
CA LEU A 411 0.73 26.71 -0.58
C LEU A 411 1.79 25.62 -0.41
N LEU A 412 1.38 24.36 -0.21
CA LEU A 412 2.30 23.23 -0.19
C LEU A 412 2.79 22.94 -1.62
N PRO A 413 4.08 23.18 -1.95
CA PRO A 413 4.60 22.90 -3.29
C PRO A 413 4.46 21.40 -3.56
N GLN A 414 3.93 21.01 -4.72
CA GLN A 414 3.70 19.61 -5.08
C GLN A 414 4.83 19.08 -5.94
N ALA A 415 5.30 17.85 -5.70
CA ALA A 415 6.27 17.20 -6.60
C ALA A 415 5.62 16.77 -7.94
N TYR A 416 4.30 16.63 -7.95
CA TYR A 416 3.53 16.17 -9.11
C TYR A 416 2.75 17.34 -9.74
N PRO A 417 2.74 17.47 -11.08
CA PRO A 417 1.96 18.51 -11.76
C PRO A 417 0.44 18.36 -11.56
N VAL A 418 -0.01 17.16 -11.19
CA VAL A 418 -1.41 16.84 -10.90
C VAL A 418 -1.74 16.81 -9.40
N GLY A 419 -0.75 17.07 -8.53
CA GLY A 419 -0.87 16.87 -7.08
C GLY A 419 -1.24 15.43 -6.73
N SER A 420 -2.04 15.26 -5.68
CA SER A 420 -2.54 13.96 -5.25
C SER A 420 -3.48 13.26 -6.24
N PRO A 421 -3.58 11.93 -6.20
CA PRO A 421 -4.64 11.21 -6.89
C PRO A 421 -6.04 11.65 -6.46
N LEU A 422 -7.05 11.44 -7.32
CA LEU A 422 -8.46 11.80 -7.07
C LEU A 422 -9.18 10.80 -6.15
N HIS A 423 -8.60 10.58 -4.98
CA HIS A 423 -9.20 9.84 -3.87
C HIS A 423 -8.72 10.41 -2.51
N PRO A 424 -9.48 10.19 -1.41
CA PRO A 424 -9.16 10.70 -0.08
C PRO A 424 -7.75 10.36 0.42
N SER A 425 -7.28 11.09 1.44
CA SER A 425 -5.91 10.94 1.96
C SER A 425 -5.73 9.70 2.83
N TYR A 426 -6.63 9.45 3.78
CA TYR A 426 -6.37 8.48 4.85
C TYR A 426 -7.05 7.12 4.64
N PRO A 427 -6.32 6.00 4.82
CA PRO A 427 -4.86 5.88 4.96
C PRO A 427 -4.18 5.93 3.58
N ALA A 428 -2.86 6.03 3.49
CA ALA A 428 -2.14 5.99 2.22
C ALA A 428 -2.17 4.57 1.64
N THR A 429 -2.82 4.34 0.50
CA THR A 429 -2.98 2.97 -0.05
C THR A 429 -1.64 2.35 -0.45
N HIS A 430 -0.67 3.14 -0.93
CA HIS A 430 0.72 2.69 -1.11
C HIS A 430 1.29 2.07 0.17
N ALA A 431 1.05 2.69 1.32
CA ALA A 431 1.49 2.20 2.62
C ALA A 431 0.73 0.94 3.06
N VAL A 432 -0.57 0.83 2.78
CA VAL A 432 -1.36 -0.39 3.05
C VAL A 432 -0.83 -1.57 2.25
N VAL A 433 -0.52 -1.37 0.97
CA VAL A 433 0.01 -2.42 0.10
C VAL A 433 1.44 -2.80 0.46
N ALA A 434 2.29 -1.81 0.76
CA ALA A 434 3.63 -2.06 1.26
C ALA A 434 3.59 -2.85 2.58
N GLY A 435 2.77 -2.40 3.54
CA GLY A 435 2.54 -3.07 4.82
C GLY A 435 2.16 -4.54 4.65
N ALA A 436 1.17 -4.81 3.80
CA ALA A 436 0.69 -6.16 3.57
C ALA A 436 1.76 -7.07 2.93
N GLY A 437 2.40 -6.63 1.84
CA GLY A 437 3.40 -7.44 1.15
C GLY A 437 4.65 -7.68 1.99
N ILE A 438 5.08 -6.70 2.78
CA ILE A 438 6.24 -6.83 3.66
C ILE A 438 5.92 -7.72 4.87
N THR A 439 4.71 -7.67 5.43
CA THR A 439 4.28 -8.67 6.43
C THR A 439 4.37 -10.09 5.87
N VAL A 440 3.94 -10.32 4.63
CA VAL A 440 4.09 -11.62 3.95
C VAL A 440 5.58 -11.98 3.79
N LEU A 441 6.45 -11.03 3.40
CA LEU A 441 7.89 -11.30 3.29
C LEU A 441 8.53 -11.67 4.62
N LYS A 442 8.20 -10.97 5.71
CA LYS A 442 8.68 -11.30 7.06
C LYS A 442 8.21 -12.69 7.51
N ALA A 443 7.04 -13.14 7.06
CA ALA A 443 6.54 -14.48 7.33
C ALA A 443 7.25 -15.60 6.54
N LEU A 444 7.85 -15.26 5.38
CA LEU A 444 8.46 -16.23 4.44
C LEU A 444 9.99 -16.30 4.55
N PHE A 445 10.64 -15.26 5.08
CA PHE A 445 12.09 -15.12 5.16
C PHE A 445 12.57 -14.92 6.60
N ASP A 446 13.83 -15.27 6.88
CA ASP A 446 14.45 -15.07 8.19
C ASP A 446 14.78 -13.58 8.39
N GLU A 447 14.01 -12.92 9.26
CA GLU A 447 14.18 -11.51 9.61
C GLU A 447 15.56 -11.19 10.18
N SER A 448 16.24 -12.16 10.79
CA SER A 448 17.55 -11.99 11.42
C SER A 448 18.71 -12.10 10.43
N PHE A 449 18.45 -12.58 9.22
CA PHE A 449 19.48 -12.73 8.18
C PHE A 449 20.15 -11.40 7.87
N ILE A 450 21.48 -11.38 7.85
CA ILE A 450 22.26 -10.17 7.57
C ILE A 450 22.36 -9.96 6.06
N ILE A 451 21.95 -8.78 5.59
CA ILE A 451 22.01 -8.44 4.18
C ILE A 451 23.48 -8.39 3.71
N PRO A 452 23.86 -9.19 2.70
CA PRO A 452 25.21 -9.20 2.18
C PRO A 452 25.50 -7.94 1.36
N SER A 453 26.71 -7.40 1.53
CA SER A 453 27.23 -6.26 0.77
C SER A 453 26.23 -5.10 0.66
N PRO A 454 25.82 -4.50 1.79
CA PRO A 454 24.92 -3.35 1.78
C PRO A 454 25.60 -2.15 1.12
N VAL A 455 24.79 -1.25 0.56
CA VAL A 455 25.22 -0.11 -0.25
C VAL A 455 24.43 1.16 0.09
N THR A 456 24.96 2.31 -0.33
CA THR A 456 24.27 3.61 -0.35
C THR A 456 24.48 4.28 -1.71
N PRO A 457 23.53 5.05 -2.25
CA PRO A 457 23.75 5.83 -3.46
C PRO A 457 24.81 6.92 -3.22
N SER A 458 25.57 7.27 -4.26
CA SER A 458 26.35 8.51 -4.30
C SER A 458 25.42 9.74 -4.32
N ASP A 459 25.94 10.91 -3.92
CA ASP A 459 25.17 12.15 -3.87
C ASP A 459 24.57 12.56 -5.22
N ASP A 460 25.17 12.13 -6.34
CA ASP A 460 24.64 12.33 -7.69
C ASP A 460 23.71 11.20 -8.17
N GLY A 461 23.60 10.11 -7.42
CA GLY A 461 22.76 8.95 -7.74
C GLY A 461 23.23 8.17 -8.97
N LEU A 462 24.47 8.35 -9.42
CA LEU A 462 25.02 7.64 -10.58
C LEU A 462 25.70 6.32 -10.21
N SER A 463 26.01 6.12 -8.93
CA SER A 463 26.70 4.93 -8.45
C SER A 463 26.19 4.47 -7.08
N LEU A 464 26.49 3.22 -6.73
CA LEU A 464 26.30 2.67 -5.40
C LEU A 464 27.68 2.48 -4.78
N VAL A 465 27.86 2.94 -3.53
CA VAL A 465 29.08 2.75 -2.76
C VAL A 465 28.83 1.78 -1.59
N PRO A 466 29.82 0.98 -1.16
CA PRO A 466 29.66 0.06 -0.04
C PRO A 466 29.27 0.79 1.25
N TYR A 467 28.27 0.27 1.97
CA TYR A 467 27.94 0.70 3.32
C TYR A 467 28.80 -0.08 4.34
N THR A 468 29.51 0.65 5.20
CA THR A 468 30.44 0.09 6.20
C THR A 468 30.02 0.35 7.65
N GLY A 469 28.82 0.91 7.87
CA GLY A 469 28.36 1.37 9.19
C GLY A 469 27.74 0.31 10.11
N GLY A 470 27.84 -0.98 9.75
CA GLY A 470 27.35 -2.09 10.56
C GLY A 470 26.48 -3.08 9.78
N SER A 471 25.97 -4.09 10.48
CA SER A 471 25.09 -5.11 9.92
C SER A 471 23.67 -4.59 9.77
N LEU A 472 23.03 -4.88 8.63
CA LEU A 472 21.62 -4.60 8.38
C LEU A 472 20.89 -5.95 8.27
N THR A 473 19.76 -6.09 8.96
CA THR A 473 18.96 -7.33 8.93
C THR A 473 17.86 -7.26 7.87
N VAL A 474 17.41 -8.42 7.37
CA VAL A 474 16.27 -8.52 6.45
C VAL A 474 15.02 -7.87 7.06
N GLY A 475 14.69 -8.18 8.32
CA GLY A 475 13.50 -7.62 8.97
C GLY A 475 13.55 -6.10 9.09
N GLY A 476 14.71 -5.54 9.45
CA GLY A 476 14.89 -4.09 9.55
C GLY A 476 14.80 -3.38 8.21
N GLU A 477 15.42 -3.93 7.17
CA GLU A 477 15.41 -3.34 5.82
C GLU A 477 14.06 -3.51 5.11
N LEU A 478 13.31 -4.57 5.45
CA LEU A 478 11.92 -4.75 5.02
C LEU A 478 11.00 -3.72 5.69
N ASN A 479 11.11 -3.52 7.00
CA ASN A 479 10.35 -2.48 7.68
C ASN A 479 10.68 -1.08 7.11
N LYS A 480 11.97 -0.82 6.87
CA LYS A 480 12.43 0.41 6.20
C LYS A 480 11.87 0.59 4.80
N LEU A 481 11.71 -0.49 4.03
CA LEU A 481 11.05 -0.44 2.73
C LEU A 481 9.61 0.08 2.87
N ALA A 482 8.83 -0.43 3.84
CA ALA A 482 7.46 0.02 4.07
C ALA A 482 7.43 1.53 4.36
N SER A 483 8.33 1.98 5.24
CA SER A 483 8.48 3.38 5.60
C SER A 483 8.91 4.25 4.41
N ASN A 484 9.87 3.82 3.58
CA ASN A 484 10.28 4.57 2.40
C ASN A 484 9.12 4.72 1.40
N ILE A 485 8.32 3.68 1.18
CA ILE A 485 7.15 3.75 0.30
C ILE A 485 6.09 4.71 0.85
N ALA A 486 5.86 4.72 2.17
CA ALA A 486 4.94 5.67 2.80
C ALA A 486 5.45 7.11 2.69
N LEU A 487 6.67 7.36 3.20
CA LEU A 487 7.25 8.70 3.35
C LEU A 487 7.61 9.32 2.00
N GLY A 488 7.86 8.53 0.95
CA GLY A 488 8.00 9.06 -0.40
C GLY A 488 6.73 9.74 -0.93
N ARG A 489 5.55 9.35 -0.44
CA ARG A 489 4.30 10.04 -0.76
C ARG A 489 4.13 11.34 0.03
N ASP A 490 4.65 11.40 1.25
CA ASP A 490 4.70 12.61 2.05
C ASP A 490 5.68 13.61 1.40
N ALA A 491 6.85 13.15 0.95
CA ALA A 491 7.80 13.93 0.17
C ALA A 491 7.20 14.49 -1.13
N ALA A 492 6.26 13.78 -1.75
CA ALA A 492 5.53 14.26 -2.91
C ALA A 492 4.51 15.38 -2.57
N GLY A 493 4.16 15.54 -1.30
CA GLY A 493 3.16 16.48 -0.79
C GLY A 493 1.73 15.96 -0.89
N VAL A 494 1.53 14.64 -0.95
CA VAL A 494 0.20 14.04 -1.20
C VAL A 494 -0.36 13.22 -0.05
N HIS A 495 0.44 12.87 0.94
CA HIS A 495 0.01 12.16 2.15
C HIS A 495 0.65 12.76 3.39
N TYR A 496 0.07 12.41 4.55
CA TYR A 496 0.60 12.74 5.87
C TYR A 496 1.26 11.52 6.50
N ARG A 497 2.15 11.75 7.46
CA ARG A 497 2.75 10.68 8.27
C ARG A 497 1.75 9.67 8.83
N SER A 498 0.63 10.13 9.42
CA SER A 498 -0.40 9.21 9.93
C SER A 498 -1.09 8.39 8.83
N ASP A 499 -1.23 8.92 7.62
CA ASP A 499 -1.76 8.15 6.48
C ASP A 499 -0.84 6.95 6.19
N GLY A 500 0.48 7.17 6.26
CA GLY A 500 1.50 6.14 6.06
C GLY A 500 1.56 5.13 7.20
N VAL A 501 1.75 5.60 8.43
CA VAL A 501 1.94 4.74 9.61
C VAL A 501 0.72 3.84 9.86
N GLU A 502 -0.48 4.40 9.82
CA GLU A 502 -1.70 3.62 10.03
C GLU A 502 -2.06 2.78 8.80
N GLY A 503 -1.65 3.22 7.61
CA GLY A 503 -1.74 2.42 6.39
C GLY A 503 -0.94 1.12 6.49
N ILE A 504 0.32 1.20 6.94
CA ILE A 504 1.18 0.03 7.13
C ILE A 504 0.53 -1.00 8.07
N LYS A 505 -0.05 -0.53 9.20
CA LYS A 505 -0.73 -1.39 10.18
C LYS A 505 -1.99 -2.03 9.62
N LEU A 506 -2.79 -1.28 8.85
CA LEU A 506 -3.95 -1.83 8.15
C LEU A 506 -3.55 -2.94 7.16
N GLY A 507 -2.46 -2.72 6.42
CA GLY A 507 -1.88 -3.71 5.53
C GLY A 507 -1.42 -4.98 6.26
N GLU A 508 -0.73 -4.81 7.38
CA GLU A 508 -0.30 -5.93 8.24
C GLU A 508 -1.48 -6.78 8.72
N ALA A 509 -2.56 -6.14 9.17
CA ALA A 509 -3.75 -6.85 9.64
C ALA A 509 -4.42 -7.67 8.51
N ILE A 510 -4.52 -7.11 7.31
CA ILE A 510 -5.02 -7.83 6.13
C ILE A 510 -4.11 -9.02 5.79
N ALA A 511 -2.80 -8.82 5.75
CA ALA A 511 -1.84 -9.89 5.48
C ALA A 511 -1.92 -11.01 6.52
N ILE A 512 -2.03 -10.69 7.82
CA ILE A 512 -2.21 -11.67 8.88
C ILE A 512 -3.47 -12.52 8.65
N SER A 513 -4.58 -11.90 8.24
CA SER A 513 -5.83 -12.64 7.97
C SER A 513 -5.68 -13.62 6.80
N ILE A 514 -4.97 -13.22 5.73
CA ILE A 514 -4.72 -14.07 4.55
C ILE A 514 -3.71 -15.17 4.88
N LEU A 515 -2.67 -14.87 5.64
CA LEU A 515 -1.70 -15.86 6.11
C LEU A 515 -2.35 -16.93 6.99
N ARG A 516 -3.35 -16.55 7.81
CA ARG A 516 -4.14 -17.50 8.60
C ARG A 516 -4.89 -18.49 7.72
N ASP A 517 -5.64 -17.99 6.75
CA ASP A 517 -6.37 -18.86 5.82
C ASP A 517 -5.40 -19.73 5.00
N THR A 518 -4.29 -19.14 4.55
CA THR A 518 -3.25 -19.83 3.76
C THR A 518 -2.57 -20.96 4.54
N ALA A 519 -2.32 -20.77 5.84
CA ALA A 519 -1.64 -21.77 6.67
C ALA A 519 -2.40 -23.12 6.72
N THR A 520 -3.71 -23.11 6.53
CA THR A 520 -4.57 -24.32 6.57
C THR A 520 -4.51 -25.16 5.29
N LEU A 521 -3.86 -24.66 4.23
CA LEU A 521 -3.91 -25.25 2.89
C LEU A 521 -2.80 -26.27 2.61
N TYR A 522 -1.79 -26.36 3.48
CA TYR A 522 -0.58 -27.14 3.24
C TYR A 522 -0.72 -28.59 3.70
N ASN A 523 -0.09 -29.51 2.96
CA ASN A 523 0.05 -30.92 3.35
C ASN A 523 1.36 -31.17 4.10
N GLU A 524 2.37 -30.35 3.81
CA GLU A 524 3.68 -30.35 4.46
C GLU A 524 3.53 -30.15 5.97
N PRO A 525 4.44 -30.71 6.79
CA PRO A 525 4.43 -30.52 8.24
C PRO A 525 4.86 -29.09 8.59
N PHE A 526 3.94 -28.14 8.42
CA PHE A 526 4.16 -26.72 8.60
C PHE A 526 3.67 -26.26 9.98
N PRO A 527 4.55 -25.75 10.86
CA PRO A 527 4.15 -25.32 12.21
C PRO A 527 3.38 -23.99 12.21
N GLY A 528 3.39 -23.25 11.10
CA GLY A 528 2.80 -21.92 11.00
C GLY A 528 3.81 -20.84 10.59
N PHE A 529 3.28 -19.67 10.28
CA PHE A 529 4.09 -18.47 10.01
C PHE A 529 4.52 -17.84 11.33
N SER A 530 5.78 -17.40 11.43
CA SER A 530 6.27 -16.68 12.62
C SER A 530 7.11 -15.49 12.18
N PHE A 531 6.79 -14.31 12.71
CA PHE A 531 7.47 -13.05 12.36
C PHE A 531 7.21 -11.96 13.39
N THR A 532 7.86 -10.81 13.23
CA THR A 532 7.72 -9.63 14.09
C THR A 532 6.79 -8.61 13.46
N LYS A 533 5.75 -8.21 14.19
CA LYS A 533 4.84 -7.13 13.77
C LYS A 533 5.56 -5.78 13.67
N TYR A 534 5.00 -4.82 12.96
CA TYR A 534 5.58 -3.46 12.84
C TYR A 534 5.76 -2.73 14.17
N GLU A 535 4.95 -3.06 15.19
CA GLU A 535 5.10 -2.52 16.55
C GLU A 535 6.18 -3.22 17.38
N GLY A 536 6.88 -4.22 16.80
CA GLY A 536 7.99 -4.93 17.44
C GLY A 536 7.60 -6.18 18.22
N THR A 537 6.31 -6.53 18.26
CA THR A 537 5.85 -7.74 18.96
C THR A 537 5.90 -8.96 18.03
N PRO A 538 6.44 -10.12 18.48
CA PRO A 538 6.39 -11.35 17.70
C PRO A 538 4.95 -11.88 17.58
N ILE A 539 4.65 -12.55 16.48
CA ILE A 539 3.39 -13.27 16.23
C ILE A 539 3.67 -14.63 15.59
N THR A 540 2.85 -15.63 15.95
CA THR A 540 2.80 -16.93 15.28
C THR A 540 1.39 -17.22 14.81
N ILE A 541 1.25 -17.62 13.56
CA ILE A 541 -0.02 -18.00 12.92
C ILE A 541 -0.01 -19.50 12.69
N SER A 542 -0.77 -20.24 13.51
CA SER A 542 -0.88 -21.69 13.42
C SER A 542 -1.86 -22.14 12.32
N PRO A 543 -1.69 -23.35 11.74
CA PRO A 543 -2.53 -23.87 10.65
C PRO A 543 -3.90 -24.41 11.08
N ASN A 544 -4.39 -24.04 12.27
CA ASN A 544 -5.66 -24.53 12.83
C ASN A 544 -6.56 -23.33 13.23
N TYR A 545 -7.87 -23.49 13.01
CA TYR A 545 -8.91 -22.56 13.48
C TYR A 545 -9.28 -22.81 14.94
#